data_AF-A0A822GF10-F1
#
_entry.id   AF-A0A822GF10-F1
#
_cell.length_a   1.000
_cell.length_b   1.000
_cell.length_c   1.000
_cell.angle_alpha   90.00
_cell.angle_beta   90.00
_cell.angle_gamma   90.00
#
_symmetry.space_group_name_H-M   'P 1'
#
loop_
_entity.id
_entity.type
_entity.pdbx_description
1 polymer ?
#
loop_
_entity_poly.entity_id
_entity_poly.type
_entity_poly.pdbx_seq_one_letter_code
_entity_poly.pdbx_strand_id
1 'polypeptide(L)'
;IRGQIFSALRHLHREYDLYVPLDYIERRILELSMEACLNDIKLDGGKQTSTFENNCRELINLVNDYLSRSTENSERVTENLVNGIIPILDTMLIFTKNGTGSESISIHASSDDHRSETSFTGLNILLILLAHPNISFCGMASIRIHSLLNCRPLNGREEAAYLLLSVSNILSSISNIDDSEHCIHLLSLIKIIIDKSFDLLQINACISNISVDKAKLTTLDGLRECILSTNREDWQMFIQKITKPYADHYQSMSIRPFQMNMKIWWNHCHEMMNIGIHKRNRQIEVEKLKLQVTKKKYL
;
A
#
# COMPACT_ATOMS: atom_id res chain seq x y z
N ILE A 1 -10.39 -5.56 17.11
CA ILE A 1 -11.01 -4.49 17.94
C ILE A 1 -10.64 -3.08 17.43
N ARG A 2 -9.59 -2.89 16.62
CA ARG A 2 -9.01 -1.57 16.28
C ARG A 2 -9.80 -0.74 15.26
N GLY A 3 -10.43 -1.36 14.25
CA GLY A 3 -11.23 -0.64 13.25
C GLY A 3 -12.54 -0.03 13.75
N GLN A 4 -13.01 -0.40 14.95
CA GLN A 4 -14.22 0.14 15.56
C GLN A 4 -14.08 1.63 15.90
N ILE A 5 -12.88 2.07 16.32
CA ILE A 5 -12.61 3.49 16.63
C ILE A 5 -12.81 4.34 15.38
N PHE A 6 -12.24 3.90 14.25
CA PHE A 6 -12.43 4.58 12.96
C PHE A 6 -13.88 4.53 12.49
N SER A 7 -14.57 3.39 12.67
CA SER A 7 -16.00 3.28 12.34
C SER A 7 -16.86 4.24 13.17
N ALA A 8 -16.57 4.37 14.46
CA ALA A 8 -17.23 5.30 15.37
C ALA A 8 -16.95 6.75 14.98
N LEU A 9 -15.69 7.08 14.68
CA LEU A 9 -15.31 8.41 14.25
C LEU A 9 -16.01 8.80 12.92
N ARG A 10 -16.04 7.89 11.95
CA ARG A 10 -16.77 8.08 10.68
C ARG A 10 -18.28 8.16 10.88
N HIS A 11 -18.84 7.49 11.88
CA HIS A 11 -20.24 7.65 12.25
C HIS A 11 -20.48 9.04 12.87
N LEU A 12 -19.65 9.47 13.82
CA LEU A 12 -19.73 10.81 14.41
C LEU A 12 -19.60 11.92 13.37
N HIS A 13 -18.67 11.81 12.43
CA HIS A 13 -18.52 12.76 11.33
C HIS A 13 -19.76 12.85 10.42
N ARG A 14 -20.54 11.77 10.30
CA ARG A 14 -21.79 11.78 9.51
C ARG A 14 -22.94 12.45 10.26
N GLU A 15 -22.97 12.33 11.58
CA GLU A 15 -24.05 12.84 12.43
C GLU A 15 -23.77 14.26 12.96
N TYR A 16 -22.51 14.68 13.01
CA TYR A 16 -22.06 15.92 13.65
C TYR A 16 -20.93 16.59 12.87
N ASP A 17 -20.90 17.92 12.95
CA ASP A 17 -19.78 18.72 12.44
C ASP A 17 -18.57 18.59 13.38
N LEU A 18 -17.47 18.08 12.83
CA LEU A 18 -16.20 17.99 13.56
C LEU A 18 -15.46 19.33 13.47
N TYR A 19 -14.95 19.82 14.60
CA TYR A 19 -14.10 21.01 14.66
C TYR A 19 -12.77 20.87 13.89
N VAL A 20 -12.34 19.64 13.64
CA VAL A 20 -11.10 19.29 12.96
C VAL A 20 -11.42 18.30 11.84
N PRO A 21 -10.79 18.41 10.65
CA PRO A 21 -11.05 17.49 9.54
C PRO A 21 -10.88 16.02 9.93
N LEU A 22 -11.81 15.17 9.47
CA LEU A 22 -11.79 13.73 9.76
C LEU A 22 -10.44 13.09 9.39
N ASP A 23 -9.92 13.43 8.21
CA ASP A 23 -8.63 12.93 7.72
C ASP A 23 -7.49 13.22 8.69
N TYR A 24 -7.46 14.42 9.28
CA TYR A 24 -6.45 14.79 10.26
C TYR A 24 -6.53 13.90 11.51
N ILE A 25 -7.73 13.67 12.03
CA ILE A 25 -7.95 12.85 13.22
C ILE A 25 -7.56 11.39 12.93
N GLU A 26 -8.01 10.83 11.81
CA GLU A 26 -7.66 9.46 11.41
C GLU A 26 -6.14 9.30 11.22
N ARG A 27 -5.49 10.25 10.52
CA ARG A 27 -4.03 10.27 10.37
C ARG A 27 -3.32 10.26 11.71
N ARG A 28 -3.76 11.11 12.65
CA ARG A 28 -3.11 11.22 13.96
C ARG A 28 -3.25 9.94 14.79
N ILE A 29 -4.41 9.29 14.73
CA ILE A 29 -4.62 7.98 15.39
C ILE A 29 -3.70 6.92 14.77
N LEU A 30 -3.54 6.91 13.44
CA LEU A 30 -2.64 5.99 12.74
C LEU A 30 -1.18 6.24 13.11
N GLU A 31 -0.72 7.49 13.11
CA GLU A 31 0.65 7.86 13.53
C GLU A 31 0.95 7.38 14.96
N LEU A 32 0.05 7.65 15.92
CA LEU A 32 0.22 7.23 17.31
C LEU A 32 0.18 5.69 17.45
N SER A 33 -0.67 5.03 16.66
CA SER A 33 -0.75 3.56 16.65
C SER A 33 0.54 2.94 16.10
N MET A 34 1.12 3.55 15.07
CA MET A 34 2.42 3.15 14.50
C MET A 34 3.54 3.35 15.53
N GLU A 35 3.60 4.50 16.18
CA GLU A 35 4.59 4.80 17.22
C GLU A 35 4.51 3.80 18.38
N ALA A 36 3.31 3.52 18.88
CA ALA A 36 3.09 2.51 19.92
C ALA A 36 3.56 1.13 19.45
N CYS A 37 3.19 0.73 18.24
CA CYS A 37 3.58 -0.55 17.67
C CYS A 37 5.12 -0.68 17.52
N LEU A 38 5.81 0.38 17.09
CA LEU A 38 7.27 0.39 16.98
C LEU A 38 7.97 0.36 18.35
N ASN A 39 7.38 0.99 19.37
CA ASN A 39 7.90 0.91 20.73
C ASN A 39 7.76 -0.52 21.28
N ASP A 40 6.65 -1.20 21.01
CA ASP A 40 6.47 -2.61 21.37
C ASP A 40 7.53 -3.50 20.71
N ILE A 41 7.87 -3.27 19.43
CA ILE A 41 8.95 -3.99 18.71
C ILE A 41 10.28 -3.86 19.44
N LYS A 42 10.62 -2.64 19.86
CA LYS A 42 11.90 -2.35 20.51
C LYS A 42 11.97 -2.99 21.90
N LEU A 43 10.85 -2.99 22.64
CA LEU A 43 10.79 -3.50 24.01
C LEU A 43 10.82 -5.03 24.09
N ASP A 44 10.20 -5.74 23.14
CA ASP A 44 10.13 -7.21 23.15
C ASP A 44 11.37 -7.90 22.56
N GLY A 45 12.42 -7.13 22.22
CA GLY A 45 13.71 -7.65 21.73
C GLY A 45 13.60 -8.49 20.45
N GLY A 46 12.55 -8.28 19.64
CA GLY A 46 12.32 -9.03 18.41
C GLY A 46 11.64 -10.40 18.57
N LYS A 47 11.10 -10.73 19.76
CA LYS A 47 10.25 -11.93 19.92
C LYS A 47 8.91 -11.72 19.21
N GLN A 48 8.87 -12.04 17.92
CA GLN A 48 7.65 -11.93 17.12
C GLN A 48 6.60 -12.96 17.59
N THR A 49 5.69 -12.54 18.47
CA THR A 49 4.51 -13.33 18.81
C THR A 49 3.50 -13.25 17.66
N SER A 50 2.75 -14.31 17.37
CA SER A 50 1.72 -14.31 16.31
C SER A 50 0.69 -13.17 16.47
N THR A 51 0.38 -12.77 17.70
CA THR A 51 -0.47 -11.61 18.01
C THR A 51 0.14 -10.29 17.52
N PHE A 52 1.46 -10.15 17.61
CA PHE A 52 2.17 -8.96 17.18
C PHE A 52 2.18 -8.81 15.65
N GLU A 53 2.47 -9.88 14.92
CA GLU A 53 2.41 -9.89 13.45
C GLU A 53 1.00 -9.55 12.94
N ASN A 54 -0.03 -10.09 13.58
CA ASN A 54 -1.42 -9.77 13.27
C ASN A 54 -1.73 -8.29 13.50
N ASN A 55 -1.20 -7.70 14.57
CA ASN A 55 -1.36 -6.29 14.91
C ASN A 55 -0.72 -5.37 13.87
N CYS A 56 0.51 -5.66 13.43
CA CYS A 56 1.19 -4.92 12.37
C CYS A 56 0.46 -5.02 11.04
N ARG A 57 -0.01 -6.22 10.69
CA ARG A 57 -0.76 -6.46 9.46
C ARG A 57 -2.06 -5.68 9.42
N GLU A 58 -2.86 -5.72 10.49
CA GLU A 58 -4.09 -4.93 10.59
C GLU A 58 -3.81 -3.43 10.47
N LEU A 59 -2.75 -2.95 11.12
CA LEU A 59 -2.39 -1.53 11.10
C LEU A 59 -1.93 -1.07 9.70
N ILE A 60 -1.16 -1.89 8.99
CA ILE A 60 -0.72 -1.61 7.61
C ILE A 60 -1.92 -1.65 6.64
N ASN A 61 -2.86 -2.58 6.81
CA ASN A 61 -4.10 -2.60 6.03
C ASN A 61 -4.93 -1.32 6.25
N LEU A 62 -5.06 -0.87 7.50
CA LEU A 62 -5.73 0.39 7.85
C LEU A 62 -5.06 1.61 7.20
N VAL A 63 -3.73 1.68 7.24
CA VAL A 63 -2.99 2.78 6.59
C VAL A 63 -3.15 2.74 5.08
N ASN A 64 -3.09 1.56 4.46
CA ASN A 64 -3.28 1.43 3.03
C ASN A 64 -4.68 1.92 2.59
N ASP A 65 -5.73 1.53 3.32
CA ASP A 65 -7.10 2.02 3.07
C ASP A 65 -7.19 3.54 3.29
N TYR A 66 -6.58 4.06 4.36
CA TYR A 66 -6.52 5.50 4.63
C TYR A 66 -5.90 6.28 3.47
N LEU A 67 -4.74 5.83 2.98
CA LEU A 67 -4.00 6.46 1.88
C LEU A 67 -4.71 6.31 0.52
N SER A 68 -5.41 5.20 0.29
CA SER A 68 -6.06 4.91 -1.00
C SER A 68 -7.36 5.70 -1.24
N ARG A 69 -7.91 6.38 -0.23
CA ARG A 69 -9.23 7.05 -0.34
C ARG A 69 -9.25 8.38 -1.11
N SER A 70 -8.11 9.02 -1.37
CA SER A 70 -8.04 10.20 -2.25
C SER A 70 -6.63 10.43 -2.76
N THR A 71 -6.46 10.56 -4.07
CA THR A 71 -5.17 10.82 -4.72
C THR A 71 -4.78 12.31 -4.74
N GLU A 72 -5.73 13.21 -4.46
CA GLU A 72 -5.53 14.66 -4.60
C GLU A 72 -5.02 15.33 -3.31
N ASN A 73 -5.25 14.72 -2.15
CA ASN A 73 -4.84 15.29 -0.86
C ASN A 73 -3.45 14.80 -0.43
N SER A 74 -2.41 15.51 -0.88
CA SER A 74 -1.01 15.24 -0.50
C SER A 74 -0.76 15.37 1.00
N GLU A 75 -1.59 16.10 1.74
CA GLU A 75 -1.43 16.26 3.19
C GLU A 75 -1.73 14.97 3.96
N ARG A 76 -2.34 13.96 3.33
CA ARG A 76 -2.58 12.67 3.99
C ARG A 76 -1.29 11.92 4.32
N VAL A 77 -0.21 12.16 3.59
CA VAL A 77 1.10 11.57 3.84
C VAL A 77 1.98 12.57 4.58
N THR A 78 2.40 12.22 5.79
CA THR A 78 3.33 13.00 6.62
C THR A 78 4.62 12.23 6.83
N GLU A 79 5.69 12.95 7.16
CA GLU A 79 6.96 12.31 7.56
C GLU A 79 6.77 11.37 8.76
N ASN A 80 5.98 11.78 9.75
CA ASN A 80 5.66 10.93 10.91
C ASN A 80 4.99 9.62 10.49
N LEU A 81 4.02 9.69 9.58
CA LEU A 81 3.34 8.50 9.10
C LEU A 81 4.30 7.60 8.30
N VAL A 82 5.12 8.16 7.42
CA VAL A 82 6.12 7.40 6.64
C VAL A 82 7.17 6.76 7.54
N ASN A 83 7.68 7.49 8.54
CA ASN A 83 8.61 6.99 9.56
C ASN A 83 8.00 5.87 10.41
N GLY A 84 6.66 5.81 10.53
CA GLY A 84 5.93 4.70 11.13
C GLY A 84 5.76 3.50 10.19
N ILE A 85 5.31 3.75 8.96
CA ILE A 85 5.02 2.73 7.94
C ILE A 85 6.27 1.91 7.62
N ILE A 86 7.36 2.61 7.31
CA ILE A 86 8.53 2.02 6.68
C ILE A 86 9.19 0.96 7.58
N PRO A 87 9.48 1.21 8.86
CA PRO A 87 10.06 0.20 9.73
C PRO A 87 9.12 -0.98 10.00
N ILE A 88 7.80 -0.77 10.02
CA ILE A 88 6.84 -1.88 10.14
C ILE A 88 6.86 -2.75 8.89
N LEU A 89 6.89 -2.16 7.68
CA LEU A 89 7.04 -2.91 6.44
C LEU A 89 8.36 -3.69 6.38
N ASP A 90 9.45 -3.08 6.85
CA ASP A 90 10.77 -3.72 6.92
C ASP A 90 10.75 -4.87 7.97
N THR A 91 10.06 -4.70 9.10
CA THR A 91 9.89 -5.74 10.15
C THR A 91 9.02 -6.90 9.70
N MET A 92 7.96 -6.64 8.92
CA MET A 92 7.07 -7.68 8.37
C MET A 92 7.66 -8.43 7.16
N LEU A 93 8.97 -8.30 6.90
CA LEU A 93 9.75 -9.10 5.94
C LEU A 93 9.27 -9.04 4.48
N ILE A 94 8.96 -7.85 3.98
CA ILE A 94 8.79 -7.67 2.51
C ILE A 94 10.15 -7.39 1.81
N PHE A 95 11.22 -6.99 2.53
CA PHE A 95 12.43 -6.43 1.90
C PHE A 95 13.81 -6.89 2.43
N THR A 96 13.91 -7.88 3.31
CA THR A 96 15.22 -8.30 3.86
C THR A 96 15.92 -9.34 2.99
N LYS A 97 17.11 -9.01 2.47
CA LYS A 97 18.10 -9.98 2.00
C LYS A 97 18.90 -10.43 3.23
N ASN A 98 18.71 -11.66 3.70
CA ASN A 98 19.50 -12.16 4.83
C ASN A 98 20.98 -12.24 4.41
N GLY A 99 21.80 -11.42 5.06
CA GLY A 99 23.24 -11.60 5.09
C GLY A 99 23.59 -12.79 5.97
N THR A 100 24.35 -13.72 5.39
CA THR A 100 25.25 -14.69 6.04
C THR A 100 24.68 -15.57 7.14
N GLY A 101 24.45 -16.84 6.79
CA GLY A 101 24.21 -17.91 7.75
C GLY A 101 23.30 -18.95 7.13
N SER A 102 23.82 -20.16 6.96
CA SER A 102 23.07 -21.32 6.52
C SER A 102 21.83 -21.52 7.39
N GLU A 103 20.66 -21.13 6.89
CA GLU A 103 19.35 -21.73 7.15
C GLU A 103 18.33 -20.91 6.34
N SER A 104 17.65 -21.63 5.46
CA SER A 104 16.47 -21.27 4.69
C SER A 104 15.85 -19.89 4.99
N ILE A 105 15.87 -19.04 3.95
CA ILE A 105 14.93 -17.92 3.78
C ILE A 105 13.54 -18.54 3.71
N SER A 106 12.91 -18.78 4.85
CA SER A 106 11.47 -18.88 4.92
C SER A 106 10.96 -17.43 4.84
N ILE A 107 10.67 -16.99 3.61
CA ILE A 107 9.40 -16.27 3.44
C ILE A 107 8.38 -17.15 4.19
N HIS A 108 7.45 -16.56 4.94
CA HIS A 108 6.15 -17.23 5.12
C HIS A 108 5.45 -17.36 3.76
N ALA A 109 6.13 -17.98 2.78
CA ALA A 109 5.56 -18.68 1.67
C ALA A 109 5.00 -19.95 2.32
N SER A 110 3.80 -19.81 2.89
CA SER A 110 2.81 -20.84 2.63
C SER A 110 2.94 -21.22 1.16
N SER A 111 2.96 -22.51 0.90
CA SER A 111 3.15 -23.20 -0.38
C SER A 111 2.17 -22.83 -1.50
N ASP A 112 1.61 -21.62 -1.49
CA ASP A 112 0.76 -21.05 -2.52
C ASP A 112 1.51 -19.87 -3.14
N ASP A 113 1.78 -19.99 -4.43
CA ASP A 113 2.58 -19.10 -5.30
C ASP A 113 1.94 -17.72 -5.56
N HIS A 114 1.09 -17.28 -4.61
CA HIS A 114 0.33 -16.04 -4.65
C HIS A 114 0.87 -15.05 -3.62
N ARG A 115 0.96 -13.80 -4.05
CA ARG A 115 1.37 -12.69 -3.19
C ARG A 115 0.49 -12.63 -1.95
N SER A 116 1.10 -12.68 -0.75
CA SER A 116 0.33 -12.49 0.49
C SER A 116 -0.36 -11.13 0.51
N GLU A 117 -1.55 -11.04 1.10
CA GLU A 117 -2.31 -9.79 1.25
C GLU A 117 -1.42 -8.66 1.79
N THR A 118 -0.62 -8.97 2.81
CA THR A 118 0.36 -8.04 3.41
C THR A 118 1.40 -7.53 2.42
N SER A 119 1.94 -8.42 1.58
CA SER A 119 2.91 -8.04 0.55
C SER A 119 2.30 -7.14 -0.51
N PHE A 120 1.03 -7.39 -0.87
CA PHE A 120 0.28 -6.55 -1.79
C PHE A 120 0.04 -5.16 -1.21
N THR A 121 -0.50 -5.12 0.01
CA THR A 121 -0.75 -3.88 0.77
C THR A 121 0.54 -3.06 0.89
N GLY A 122 1.66 -3.69 1.22
CA GLY A 122 2.97 -3.02 1.33
C GLY A 122 3.40 -2.35 0.03
N LEU A 123 3.33 -3.03 -1.12
CA LEU A 123 3.65 -2.38 -2.39
C LEU A 123 2.66 -1.30 -2.77
N ASN A 124 1.36 -1.48 -2.53
CA ASN A 124 0.39 -0.44 -2.85
C ASN A 124 0.73 0.85 -2.10
N ILE A 125 1.10 0.75 -0.82
CA ILE A 125 1.61 1.90 -0.05
C ILE A 125 2.88 2.47 -0.70
N LEU A 126 3.86 1.65 -1.09
CA LEU A 126 5.06 2.14 -1.75
C LEU A 126 4.76 2.82 -3.09
N LEU A 127 3.80 2.33 -3.88
CA LEU A 127 3.38 2.97 -5.13
C LEU A 127 2.71 4.32 -4.86
N ILE A 128 1.93 4.45 -3.78
CA ILE A 128 1.37 5.74 -3.36
C ILE A 128 2.48 6.72 -2.95
N LEU A 129 3.47 6.25 -2.17
CA LEU A 129 4.63 7.07 -1.79
C LEU A 129 5.51 7.45 -2.98
N LEU A 130 5.63 6.56 -3.96
CA LEU A 130 6.35 6.78 -5.21
C LEU A 130 5.68 7.86 -6.07
N ALA A 131 4.35 7.93 -6.04
CA ALA A 131 3.57 8.96 -6.74
C ALA A 131 3.53 10.31 -6.00
N HIS A 132 4.04 10.37 -4.77
CA HIS A 132 3.94 11.57 -3.95
C HIS A 132 4.88 12.67 -4.44
N PRO A 133 4.49 13.96 -4.42
CA PRO A 133 5.33 15.07 -4.88
C PRO A 133 6.61 15.27 -4.04
N ASN A 134 6.67 14.74 -2.82
CA ASN A 134 7.87 14.81 -1.98
C ASN A 134 8.93 13.80 -2.43
N ILE A 135 10.09 14.31 -2.87
CA ILE A 135 11.24 13.53 -3.37
C ILE A 135 11.78 12.54 -2.35
N SER A 136 11.79 12.90 -1.06
CA SER A 136 12.22 11.99 0.00
C SER A 136 11.37 10.72 0.05
N PHE A 137 10.05 10.85 -0.08
CA PHE A 137 9.12 9.72 -0.04
C PHE A 137 9.28 8.84 -1.29
N CYS A 138 9.43 9.48 -2.46
CA CYS A 138 9.69 8.77 -3.72
C CYS A 138 11.00 7.97 -3.68
N GLY A 139 12.10 8.57 -3.20
CA GLY A 139 13.38 7.89 -3.06
C GLY A 139 13.31 6.69 -2.10
N MET A 140 12.69 6.86 -0.92
CA MET A 140 12.49 5.77 0.04
C MET A 140 11.65 4.63 -0.51
N ALA A 141 10.61 4.95 -1.30
CA ALA A 141 9.77 3.95 -1.94
C ALA A 141 10.51 3.23 -3.07
N SER A 142 11.22 3.99 -3.92
CA SER A 142 12.00 3.46 -5.04
C SER A 142 13.05 2.45 -4.58
N ILE A 143 13.83 2.76 -3.53
CA ILE A 143 14.84 1.84 -2.97
C ILE A 143 14.19 0.51 -2.55
N ARG A 144 13.02 0.55 -1.91
CA ARG A 144 12.32 -0.66 -1.43
C ARG A 144 11.72 -1.47 -2.56
N ILE A 145 11.08 -0.81 -3.53
CA ILE A 145 10.57 -1.49 -4.73
C ILE A 145 11.74 -2.15 -5.48
N HIS A 146 12.87 -1.45 -5.62
CA HIS A 146 14.10 -2.03 -6.17
C HIS A 146 14.58 -3.25 -5.38
N SER A 147 14.62 -3.17 -4.04
CA SER A 147 14.99 -4.31 -3.19
C SER A 147 14.05 -5.51 -3.39
N LEU A 148 12.73 -5.29 -3.44
CA LEU A 148 11.74 -6.34 -3.67
C LEU A 148 11.91 -6.99 -5.04
N LEU A 149 12.08 -6.19 -6.09
CA LEU A 149 12.32 -6.70 -7.43
C LEU A 149 13.62 -7.52 -7.48
N ASN A 150 14.65 -7.14 -6.72
CA ASN A 150 15.92 -7.87 -6.68
C ASN A 150 15.87 -9.15 -5.84
N CYS A 151 15.07 -9.19 -4.79
CA CYS A 151 14.97 -10.35 -3.90
C CYS A 151 13.97 -11.42 -4.38
N ARG A 152 13.05 -11.06 -5.27
CA ARG A 152 11.97 -11.95 -5.75
C ARG A 152 11.84 -11.89 -7.28
N PRO A 153 11.69 -13.04 -7.97
CA PRO A 153 11.27 -13.02 -9.37
C PRO A 153 9.84 -12.48 -9.52
N LEU A 154 9.50 -11.97 -10.69
CA LEU A 154 8.13 -11.59 -11.02
C LEU A 154 7.31 -12.87 -11.29
N ASN A 155 6.17 -13.03 -10.63
CA ASN A 155 5.29 -14.19 -10.80
C ASN A 155 4.39 -13.96 -12.03
N GLY A 156 4.97 -14.18 -13.21
CA GLY A 156 4.25 -14.18 -14.47
C GLY A 156 4.10 -12.81 -15.14
N ARG A 157 3.44 -12.83 -16.29
CA ARG A 157 3.27 -11.67 -17.18
C ARG A 157 2.31 -10.64 -16.62
N GLU A 158 1.32 -11.08 -15.84
CA GLU A 158 0.27 -10.26 -15.24
C GLU A 158 0.85 -9.32 -14.17
N GLU A 159 1.66 -9.85 -13.25
CA GLU A 159 2.31 -9.04 -12.21
C GLU A 159 3.32 -8.05 -12.81
N ALA A 160 4.13 -8.52 -13.76
CA ALA A 160 5.07 -7.69 -14.50
C ALA A 160 4.35 -6.52 -15.20
N ALA A 161 3.24 -6.81 -15.89
CA ALA A 161 2.44 -5.81 -16.56
C ALA A 161 1.82 -4.81 -15.58
N TYR A 162 1.27 -5.27 -14.46
CA TYR A 162 0.69 -4.40 -13.44
C TYR A 162 1.72 -3.41 -12.89
N LEU A 163 2.91 -3.88 -12.52
CA LEU A 163 3.99 -3.02 -12.02
C LEU A 163 4.45 -2.02 -13.08
N LEU A 164 4.68 -2.48 -14.31
CA LEU A 164 5.12 -1.61 -15.39
C LEU A 164 4.09 -0.52 -15.70
N LEU A 165 2.81 -0.88 -15.77
CA LEU A 165 1.72 0.07 -15.98
C LEU A 165 1.63 1.08 -14.83
N SER A 166 1.73 0.60 -13.59
CA SER A 166 1.63 1.46 -12.39
C SER A 166 2.72 2.53 -12.37
N VAL A 167 3.99 2.13 -12.55
CA VAL A 167 5.12 3.07 -12.55
C VAL A 167 5.08 3.99 -13.77
N SER A 168 4.65 3.48 -14.94
CA SER A 168 4.49 4.30 -16.15
C SER A 168 3.40 5.36 -16.00
N ASN A 169 2.29 5.02 -15.36
CA ASN A 169 1.21 5.97 -15.09
C ASN A 169 1.69 7.07 -14.12
N ILE A 170 2.44 6.70 -13.07
CA ILE A 170 3.03 7.67 -12.14
C ILE A 170 3.99 8.61 -12.88
N LEU A 171 4.86 8.08 -13.74
CA LEU A 171 5.76 8.89 -14.57
C LEU A 171 4.98 9.85 -15.49
N SER A 172 3.87 9.39 -16.08
CA SER A 172 3.03 10.23 -16.93
C SER A 172 2.27 11.33 -16.18
N SER A 173 2.00 11.14 -14.89
CA SER A 173 1.32 12.15 -14.06
C SER A 173 2.23 13.26 -13.55
N ILE A 174 3.56 13.10 -13.66
CA ILE A 174 4.51 14.11 -13.21
C ILE A 174 4.61 15.22 -14.26
N SER A 175 4.32 16.45 -13.84
CA SER A 175 4.25 17.62 -14.73
C SER A 175 5.59 18.07 -15.29
N ASN A 176 6.70 17.88 -14.58
CA ASN A 176 8.04 18.35 -14.97
C ASN A 176 8.99 17.17 -15.12
N ILE A 177 9.07 16.64 -16.33
CA ILE A 177 9.74 15.38 -16.62
C ILE A 177 11.25 15.58 -16.93
N ASP A 178 11.64 16.80 -17.29
CA ASP A 178 12.94 17.04 -17.91
C ASP A 178 14.12 17.17 -16.94
N ASP A 179 13.96 17.37 -15.63
CA ASP A 179 15.10 17.44 -14.71
C ASP A 179 14.78 17.02 -13.26
N SER A 180 13.61 16.40 -13.03
CA SER A 180 13.23 16.02 -11.68
C SER A 180 13.93 14.73 -11.25
N GLU A 181 14.57 14.74 -10.08
CA GLU A 181 15.09 13.53 -9.41
C GLU A 181 14.01 12.42 -9.31
N HIS A 182 12.73 12.79 -9.21
CA HIS A 182 11.61 11.84 -9.29
C HIS A 182 11.61 10.99 -10.55
N CYS A 183 11.89 11.61 -11.70
CA CYS A 183 11.90 10.92 -12.97
C CYS A 183 13.05 9.92 -13.04
N ILE A 184 14.21 10.23 -12.45
CA ILE A 184 15.35 9.31 -12.38
C ILE A 184 15.00 8.05 -11.58
N HIS A 185 14.35 8.21 -10.43
CA HIS A 185 13.89 7.08 -9.60
C HIS A 185 12.88 6.20 -10.37
N LEU A 186 11.94 6.81 -11.07
CA LEU A 186 10.91 6.10 -11.84
C LEU A 186 11.48 5.40 -13.08
N LEU A 187 12.35 6.07 -13.84
CA LEU A 187 13.03 5.49 -15.00
C LEU A 187 13.90 4.32 -14.59
N SER A 188 14.58 4.41 -13.44
CA SER A 188 15.35 3.31 -12.86
C SER A 188 14.47 2.10 -12.53
N LEU A 189 13.28 2.33 -11.96
CA LEU A 189 12.33 1.26 -11.69
C LEU A 189 11.78 0.63 -12.98
N ILE A 190 11.38 1.45 -13.96
CA ILE A 190 10.90 0.98 -15.26
C ILE A 190 11.96 0.10 -15.92
N LYS A 191 13.23 0.53 -15.89
CA LYS A 191 14.35 -0.26 -16.41
C LYS A 191 14.43 -1.64 -15.78
N ILE A 192 14.46 -1.73 -14.45
CA ILE A 192 14.56 -3.04 -13.77
C ILE A 192 13.34 -3.91 -14.04
N ILE A 193 12.14 -3.33 -14.11
CA ILE A 193 10.93 -4.06 -14.45
C ILE A 193 11.03 -4.61 -15.87
N ILE A 194 11.46 -3.82 -16.85
CA ILE A 194 11.66 -4.26 -18.23
C ILE A 194 12.71 -5.35 -18.31
N ASP A 195 13.87 -5.17 -17.66
CA ASP A 195 14.97 -6.15 -17.66
C ASP A 195 14.49 -7.52 -17.12
N LYS A 196 13.63 -7.52 -16.09
CA LYS A 196 13.07 -8.73 -15.49
C LYS A 196 11.86 -9.31 -16.22
N SER A 197 11.17 -8.50 -17.04
CA SER A 197 9.94 -8.89 -17.73
C SER A 197 10.09 -9.03 -19.23
N PHE A 198 11.31 -8.86 -19.75
CA PHE A 198 11.63 -8.86 -21.17
C PHE A 198 11.06 -10.09 -21.91
N ASP A 199 11.29 -11.27 -21.35
CA ASP A 199 10.79 -12.54 -21.91
C ASP A 199 9.32 -12.79 -21.54
N LEU A 200 8.88 -12.34 -20.36
CA LEU A 200 7.51 -12.53 -19.85
C LEU A 200 6.46 -11.76 -20.67
N LEU A 201 6.79 -10.53 -21.07
CA LEU A 201 5.91 -9.64 -21.82
C LEU A 201 6.13 -9.72 -23.33
N GLN A 202 7.06 -10.58 -23.80
CA GLN A 202 7.44 -10.71 -25.21
C GLN A 202 7.70 -9.34 -25.84
N ILE A 203 8.47 -8.48 -25.16
CA ILE A 203 8.65 -7.07 -25.52
C ILE A 203 9.18 -6.93 -26.96
N ASN A 204 10.03 -7.87 -27.39
CA ASN A 204 10.56 -7.96 -28.75
C ASN A 204 9.50 -8.10 -29.86
N ALA A 205 8.38 -8.77 -29.58
CA ALA A 205 7.36 -9.06 -30.58
C ALA A 205 6.37 -7.90 -30.76
N CYS A 206 6.23 -7.05 -29.73
CA CYS A 206 5.17 -6.04 -29.68
C CYS A 206 5.63 -4.64 -30.09
N ILE A 207 6.93 -4.36 -30.02
CA ILE A 207 7.51 -3.10 -30.50
C ILE A 207 8.35 -3.42 -31.73
N SER A 208 7.68 -3.61 -32.86
CA SER A 208 8.27 -4.00 -34.15
C SER A 208 9.28 -2.99 -34.71
N ASN A 209 9.40 -1.78 -34.13
CA ASN A 209 10.43 -0.79 -34.43
C ASN A 209 11.64 -0.79 -33.48
N ILE A 210 11.70 -1.67 -32.47
CA ILE A 210 12.94 -1.93 -31.68
C ILE A 210 13.77 -3.02 -32.37
N SER A 211 13.98 -2.90 -33.68
CA SER A 211 15.10 -3.59 -34.35
C SER A 211 16.45 -2.93 -34.02
N VAL A 212 16.42 -1.77 -33.36
CA VAL A 212 17.60 -1.01 -32.94
C VAL A 212 17.70 -1.00 -31.40
N ASP A 213 18.43 -2.00 -30.91
CA ASP A 213 19.13 -2.06 -29.63
C ASP A 213 18.32 -2.29 -28.33
N LYS A 214 18.28 -3.57 -27.92
CA LYS A 214 18.29 -3.99 -26.50
C LYS A 214 19.30 -3.16 -25.68
N ALA A 215 20.42 -2.74 -26.30
CA ALA A 215 21.42 -1.86 -25.69
C ALA A 215 20.90 -0.46 -25.29
N LYS A 216 19.96 0.13 -26.06
CA LYS A 216 19.34 1.43 -25.72
C LYS A 216 18.32 1.30 -24.58
N LEU A 217 17.57 0.20 -24.53
CA LEU A 217 16.68 -0.09 -23.40
C LEU A 217 17.45 -0.42 -22.11
N THR A 218 18.70 -0.90 -22.22
CA THR A 218 19.56 -1.14 -21.06
C THR A 218 20.22 0.12 -20.50
N THR A 219 20.18 1.27 -21.17
CA THR A 219 20.70 2.54 -20.62
C THR A 219 19.55 3.41 -20.14
N LEU A 220 19.76 4.13 -19.03
CA LEU A 220 18.74 5.06 -18.52
C LEU A 220 18.44 6.16 -19.54
N ASP A 221 19.46 6.66 -20.24
CA ASP A 221 19.32 7.71 -21.25
C ASP A 221 18.54 7.24 -22.48
N GLY A 222 18.75 5.99 -22.93
CA GLY A 222 17.99 5.42 -24.04
C GLY A 222 16.54 5.14 -23.70
N LEU A 223 16.26 4.69 -22.46
CA LEU A 223 14.89 4.59 -21.95
C LEU A 223 14.23 5.96 -21.83
N ARG A 224 14.97 6.96 -21.37
CA ARG A 224 14.51 8.34 -21.27
C ARG A 224 14.09 8.87 -22.64
N GLU A 225 14.93 8.69 -23.67
CA GLU A 225 14.62 9.08 -25.05
C GLU A 225 13.40 8.34 -25.61
N CYS A 226 13.28 7.04 -25.32
CA CYS A 226 12.15 6.23 -25.77
C CYS A 226 10.81 6.68 -25.16
N ILE A 227 10.80 6.95 -23.85
CA ILE A 227 9.58 7.26 -23.10
C ILE A 227 9.17 8.73 -23.24
N LEU A 228 10.12 9.65 -23.44
CA LEU A 228 9.88 11.08 -23.31
C LEU A 228 10.01 11.90 -24.60
N SER A 229 10.75 11.43 -25.60
CA SER A 229 11.00 12.21 -26.82
C SER A 229 10.52 11.49 -28.08
N THR A 230 11.37 10.68 -28.69
CA THR A 230 11.24 10.30 -30.10
C THR A 230 10.24 9.16 -30.35
N ASN A 231 10.07 8.26 -29.37
CA ASN A 231 9.22 7.05 -29.51
C ASN A 231 8.06 7.01 -28.50
N ARG A 232 7.61 8.18 -28.02
CA ARG A 232 6.55 8.29 -27.00
C ARG A 232 5.25 7.60 -27.42
N GLU A 233 4.89 7.70 -28.70
CA GLU A 233 3.67 7.09 -29.25
C GLU A 233 3.76 5.56 -29.25
N ASP A 234 4.91 5.00 -29.65
CA ASP A 234 5.16 3.56 -29.63
C ASP A 234 5.15 3.00 -28.20
N TRP A 235 5.76 3.73 -27.25
CA TRP A 235 5.71 3.38 -25.83
C TRP A 235 4.29 3.39 -25.28
N GLN A 236 3.51 4.44 -25.56
CA GLN A 236 2.12 4.51 -25.14
C GLN A 236 1.27 3.39 -25.75
N MET A 237 1.49 3.06 -27.02
CA MET A 237 0.80 1.98 -27.71
C MET A 237 1.14 0.61 -27.11
N PHE A 238 2.40 0.36 -26.77
CA PHE A 238 2.82 -0.84 -26.05
C PHE A 238 2.12 -0.95 -24.68
N ILE A 239 2.16 0.12 -23.89
CA ILE A 239 1.51 0.16 -22.57
C ILE A 239 -0.01 -0.09 -22.70
N GLN A 240 -0.67 0.52 -23.69
CA GLN A 240 -2.12 0.39 -23.86
C GLN A 240 -2.56 -0.95 -24.45
N LYS A 241 -1.85 -1.49 -25.44
CA LYS A 241 -2.27 -2.70 -26.15
C LYS A 241 -1.81 -3.98 -25.47
N ILE A 242 -0.65 -3.98 -24.84
CA ILE A 242 -0.03 -5.19 -24.30
C ILE A 242 -0.07 -5.16 -22.78
N THR A 243 0.45 -4.12 -22.16
CA THR A 243 0.58 -4.07 -20.70
C THR A 243 -0.77 -3.95 -20.01
N LYS A 244 -1.65 -3.07 -20.50
CA LYS A 244 -2.92 -2.77 -19.85
C LYS A 244 -3.86 -3.98 -19.73
N PRO A 245 -4.11 -4.82 -20.75
CA PRO A 245 -4.97 -6.00 -20.60
C PRO A 245 -4.49 -6.97 -19.52
N TYR A 246 -3.18 -7.24 -19.44
CA TYR A 246 -2.61 -8.12 -18.42
C TYR A 246 -2.64 -7.50 -17.02
N ALA A 247 -2.39 -6.19 -16.93
CA ALA A 247 -2.51 -5.45 -15.68
C ALA A 247 -3.96 -5.42 -15.16
N ASP A 248 -4.94 -5.20 -16.02
CA ASP A 248 -6.36 -5.21 -15.69
C ASP A 248 -6.82 -6.61 -15.25
N HIS A 249 -6.27 -7.65 -15.87
CA HIS A 249 -6.48 -9.04 -15.46
C HIS A 249 -5.88 -9.31 -14.07
N TYR A 250 -4.63 -8.90 -13.82
CA TYR A 250 -4.00 -8.99 -12.49
C TYR A 250 -4.81 -8.26 -11.42
N GLN A 251 -5.27 -7.04 -11.74
CA GLN A 251 -6.10 -6.26 -10.84
C GLN A 251 -7.40 -6.98 -10.50
N SER A 252 -8.02 -7.60 -11.50
CA SER A 252 -9.28 -8.31 -11.31
C SER A 252 -9.14 -9.61 -10.52
N MET A 253 -8.09 -10.39 -10.79
CA MET A 253 -7.90 -11.72 -10.20
C MET A 253 -7.18 -11.70 -8.85
N SER A 254 -6.24 -10.78 -8.65
CA SER A 254 -5.42 -10.75 -7.44
C SER A 254 -5.76 -9.58 -6.54
N ILE A 255 -6.03 -8.39 -7.09
CA ILE A 255 -6.19 -7.16 -6.27
C ILE A 255 -7.62 -7.02 -5.74
N ARG A 256 -8.64 -7.24 -6.59
CA ARG A 256 -10.05 -7.10 -6.18
C ARG A 256 -10.43 -7.99 -5.00
N PRO A 257 -9.98 -9.26 -4.88
CA PRO A 257 -10.23 -10.07 -3.69
C PRO A 257 -9.74 -9.40 -2.40
N PHE A 258 -8.52 -8.84 -2.38
CA PHE A 258 -8.00 -8.14 -1.19
C PHE A 258 -8.81 -6.88 -0.86
N GLN A 259 -9.22 -6.12 -1.87
CA GLN A 259 -10.11 -4.96 -1.67
C GLN A 259 -11.48 -5.39 -1.11
N MET A 260 -12.01 -6.54 -1.55
CA MET A 260 -13.27 -7.08 -1.05
C MET A 260 -13.13 -7.55 0.41
N ASN A 261 -12.03 -8.20 0.76
CA ASN A 261 -11.72 -8.57 2.15
C ASN A 261 -11.71 -7.34 3.06
N MET A 262 -11.09 -6.25 2.61
CA MET A 262 -11.06 -4.99 3.39
C MET A 262 -12.46 -4.40 3.58
N LYS A 263 -13.34 -4.47 2.57
CA LYS A 263 -14.74 -4.04 2.69
C LYS A 263 -15.51 -4.90 3.71
N ILE A 264 -15.34 -6.21 3.66
CA ILE A 264 -15.97 -7.14 4.62
C ILE A 264 -15.49 -6.82 6.04
N TRP A 265 -14.19 -6.60 6.20
CA TRP A 265 -13.59 -6.23 7.48
C TRP A 265 -14.16 -4.91 8.04
N TRP A 266 -14.34 -3.89 7.19
CA TRP A 266 -14.99 -2.63 7.59
C TRP A 266 -16.45 -2.81 8.00
N ASN A 267 -17.21 -3.63 7.26
CA ASN A 267 -18.60 -3.95 7.62
C ASN A 267 -18.67 -4.60 9.00
N HIS A 268 -17.80 -5.57 9.27
CA HIS A 268 -17.69 -6.19 10.58
C HIS A 268 -17.33 -5.17 11.68
N CYS A 269 -16.41 -4.24 11.41
CA CYS A 269 -16.07 -3.16 12.36
C CYS A 269 -17.27 -2.26 12.66
N HIS A 270 -18.07 -1.92 11.65
CA HIS A 270 -19.29 -1.13 11.80
C HIS A 270 -20.37 -1.89 12.60
N GLU A 271 -20.58 -3.17 12.32
CA GLU A 271 -21.51 -4.02 13.06
C GLU A 271 -21.12 -4.13 14.54
N MET A 272 -19.84 -4.36 14.83
CA MET A 272 -19.35 -4.43 16.20
C MET A 272 -19.52 -3.10 16.95
N MET A 273 -19.31 -1.97 16.28
CA MET A 273 -19.60 -0.65 16.83
C MET A 273 -21.09 -0.52 17.19
N ASN A 274 -22.00 -0.89 16.28
CA ASN A 274 -23.44 -0.83 16.51
C ASN A 274 -23.86 -1.72 17.69
N ILE A 275 -23.33 -2.94 17.78
CA ILE A 275 -23.56 -3.83 18.94
C ILE A 275 -23.11 -3.16 20.24
N GLY A 276 -21.95 -2.50 20.23
CA GLY A 276 -21.46 -1.71 21.37
C GLY A 276 -22.43 -0.60 21.78
N ILE A 277 -22.96 0.15 20.81
CA ILE A 277 -23.95 1.21 21.04
C ILE A 277 -25.23 0.63 21.66
N HIS A 278 -25.77 -0.46 21.11
CA HIS A 278 -26.97 -1.12 21.65
C HIS A 278 -26.77 -1.63 23.07
N LYS A 279 -25.62 -2.27 23.36
CA LYS A 279 -25.28 -2.73 24.71
C LYS A 279 -25.25 -1.55 25.70
N ARG A 280 -24.61 -0.44 25.33
CA ARG A 280 -24.55 0.78 26.15
C ARG A 280 -25.93 1.39 26.39
N ASN A 281 -26.76 1.51 25.35
CA ASN A 281 -28.11 2.07 25.48
C ASN A 281 -28.98 1.22 26.42
N ARG A 282 -28.92 -0.11 26.28
CA ARG A 282 -29.61 -1.03 27.18
C ARG A 282 -29.16 -0.87 28.64
N GLN A 283 -27.85 -0.73 28.89
CA GLN A 283 -27.33 -0.50 30.24
C GLN A 283 -27.85 0.82 30.82
N ILE A 284 -27.88 1.90 30.02
CA ILE A 284 -28.42 3.20 30.45
C ILE A 284 -29.90 3.09 30.82
N GLU A 285 -30.70 2.37 30.03
CA GLU A 285 -32.12 2.14 30.33
C GLU A 285 -32.31 1.35 31.63
N VAL A 286 -31.52 0.31 31.85
CA VAL A 286 -31.54 -0.48 33.08
C VAL A 286 -31.18 0.38 34.30
N GLU A 287 -30.15 1.21 34.21
CA GLU A 287 -29.76 2.10 35.31
C GLU A 287 -30.80 3.21 35.57
N LYS A 288 -31.42 3.77 34.52
CA LYS A 288 -32.54 4.72 34.66
C LYS A 288 -33.71 4.09 35.41
N LEU A 289 -34.08 2.85 35.10
CA LEU A 289 -35.15 2.12 35.77
C LEU A 289 -34.81 1.86 37.24
N LYS A 290 -33.58 1.43 37.56
CA LYS A 290 -33.13 1.27 38.96
C LYS A 290 -33.27 2.57 39.75
N LEU A 291 -32.80 3.70 39.20
CA LEU A 291 -32.90 5.00 39.86
C LEU A 291 -34.34 5.44 40.09
N GLN A 292 -35.26 5.17 39.17
CA GLN A 292 -36.69 5.45 39.35
C GLN A 292 -37.32 4.60 40.46
N VAL A 293 -37.00 3.30 40.51
CA VAL A 293 -37.46 2.41 41.58
C VAL A 293 -36.93 2.84 42.94
N THR A 294 -35.66 3.23 43.01
CA THR A 294 -35.04 3.74 44.23
C THR A 294 -35.73 5.03 44.69
N LYS A 295 -35.97 5.99 43.80
CA LYS A 295 -36.70 7.23 44.15
C LYS A 295 -38.11 6.97 44.68
N LYS A 296 -38.83 5.98 44.14
CA LYS A 296 -40.16 5.58 44.64
C LYS A 296 -40.14 4.90 46.02
N LYS A 297 -38.99 4.40 46.48
CA LYS A 297 -38.85 3.80 47.83
C LYS A 297 -38.57 4.83 48.92
N TYR A 298 -38.16 6.04 48.55
CA TYR A 298 -37.84 7.14 49.47
C TYR A 298 -38.90 8.26 49.48
N LEU A 299 -40.04 8.03 48.81
CA LEU A 299 -41.27 8.81 48.86
C LEU A 299 -42.34 7.97 49.56
#